data_AF-A0A2H0B9Q3-F1
#
_entry.id   AF-A0A2H0B9Q3-F1
#
_cell.length_a   1.000
_cell.length_b   1.000
_cell.length_c   1.000
_cell.angle_alpha   90.00
_cell.angle_beta   90.00
_cell.angle_gamma   90.00
#
_symmetry.space_group_name_H-M   'P 1'
#
loop_
_entity.id
_entity.type
_entity.pdbx_description
1 polymer ?
#
loop_
_entity_poly.entity_id
_entity_poly.type
_entity_poly.pdbx_seq_one_letter_code
_entity_poly.pdbx_strand_id
1 'polypeptide(L)' 'MKARERKRKKLFAKFEPKRAKLKAQGDYLALQKLPRNSSKTRLHNSCSLTGRSKGYIRLFG' A
#
# COMPACT_ATOMS: atom_id res chain seq x y z
N MET A 1 -2.59 -15.35 -0.70
CA MET A 1 -2.13 -13.96 -0.95
C MET A 1 -3.21 -12.88 -0.78
N LYS A 2 -4.47 -13.09 -1.17
CA LYS A 2 -5.57 -12.08 -1.03
C LYS A 2 -5.72 -11.47 0.37
N ALA A 3 -5.67 -12.28 1.43
CA ALA A 3 -5.84 -11.78 2.81
C ALA A 3 -4.67 -10.88 3.27
N ARG A 4 -3.45 -11.18 2.82
CA ARG A 4 -2.24 -10.39 3.14
C ARG A 4 -2.31 -9.01 2.49
N GLU A 5 -2.71 -8.97 1.22
CA GLU A 5 -2.92 -7.73 0.48
C GLU A 5 -4.04 -6.87 1.09
N ARG A 6 -5.17 -7.49 1.48
CA ARG A 6 -6.24 -6.80 2.19
C ARG A 6 -5.75 -6.14 3.48
N LYS A 7 -4.95 -6.85 4.30
CA LYS A 7 -4.33 -6.28 5.50
C LYS A 7 -3.41 -5.10 5.17
N ARG A 8 -2.62 -5.18 4.09
CA ARG A 8 -1.76 -4.08 3.63
C ARG A 8 -2.56 -2.87 3.15
N LYS A 9 -3.64 -3.07 2.40
CA LYS A 9 -4.54 -1.97 1.95
C LYS A 9 -5.16 -1.23 3.13
N LYS A 10 -5.66 -1.97 4.14
CA LYS A 10 -6.19 -1.37 5.38
C LYS A 10 -5.13 -0.55 6.13
N LEU A 11 -3.92 -1.09 6.24
CA LEU A 11 -2.82 -0.42 6.91
C LEU A 11 -2.38 0.84 6.14
N PHE A 12 -2.28 0.76 4.81
CA PHE A 12 -2.00 1.90 3.94
C PHE A 12 -3.02 3.02 4.17
N ALA A 13 -4.32 2.72 4.10
CA ALA A 13 -5.39 3.70 4.31
C ALA A 13 -5.29 4.42 5.66
N LYS A 14 -4.85 3.72 6.72
CA LYS A 14 -4.67 4.32 8.07
C LYS A 14 -3.52 5.34 8.13
N PHE A 15 -2.45 5.13 7.36
CA PHE A 15 -1.21 5.91 7.48
C PHE A 15 -0.93 6.83 6.28
N GLU A 16 -1.74 6.76 5.23
CA GLU A 16 -1.68 7.61 4.04
C GLU A 16 -1.62 9.12 4.40
N PRO A 17 -2.52 9.68 5.23
CA PRO A 17 -2.49 11.12 5.52
C PRO A 17 -1.25 11.52 6.33
N LYS A 18 -0.77 10.66 7.24
CA LYS A 18 0.45 10.91 8.02
C LYS A 18 1.68 10.87 7.13
N ARG A 19 1.72 9.95 6.16
CA ARG A 19 2.83 9.85 5.20
C ARG A 19 2.88 11.03 4.24
N ALA A 20 1.72 11.51 3.77
CA ALA A 20 1.65 12.69 2.91
C ALA A 20 2.20 13.93 3.61
N LYS A 21 1.80 14.17 4.86
CA LYS A 21 2.30 15.28 5.69
C LYS A 21 3.81 15.20 5.93
N LEU A 22 4.32 14.03 6.37
CA LEU A 22 5.75 13.84 6.63
C LEU A 22 6.61 13.94 5.36
N LYS A 23 6.09 13.52 4.20
CA LYS A 23 6.77 13.72 2.92
C LYS A 23 6.85 15.19 2.51
N ALA A 24 5.80 15.96 2.74
CA ALA A 24 5.78 17.39 2.44
C ALA A 24 6.75 18.16 3.35
N GLN A 25 6.89 17.73 4.61
CA GLN A 25 7.82 18.30 5.59
C GLN A 25 9.28 17.90 5.36
N GLY A 26 9.56 16.85 4.58
CA GLY A 26 10.93 16.37 4.35
C GLY A 26 11.54 15.60 5.54
N ASP A 27 10.73 15.22 6.54
CA ASP A 27 11.20 14.52 7.74
C ASP A 27 11.37 13.01 7.51
N TYR A 28 12.52 12.64 6.95
CA TYR A 28 12.84 11.24 6.61
C TYR A 28 12.98 10.32 7.83
N LEU A 29 13.45 10.82 8.97
CA LEU A 29 13.58 10.06 10.22
C LEU A 29 12.21 9.62 10.76
N ALA A 30 11.23 10.53 10.77
CA ALA A 30 9.86 10.22 11.19
C ALA A 30 9.18 9.28 10.20
N LEU A 31 9.48 9.40 8.90
CA LEU A 31 8.95 8.54 7.85
C LEU A 31 9.47 7.09 7.95
N GLN A 32 10.71 6.90 8.43
CA GLN A 32 11.30 5.58 8.66
C GLN A 32 10.70 4.86 9.88
N LYS A 33 10.23 5.59 10.89
CA LYS A 33 9.55 5.03 12.07
C LYS A 33 8.18 4.41 11.76
N LEU A 34 7.60 4.72 10.59
CA LEU A 34 6.31 4.17 10.19
C LEU A 34 6.41 2.69 9.81
N PRO A 35 5.33 1.90 9.99
CA PRO A 35 5.32 0.50 9.62
C PRO A 35 5.68 0.30 8.15
N ARG A 36 6.63 -0.58 7.84
CA ARG A 36 7.14 -0.82 6.48
C ARG A 36 6.04 -1.17 5.45
N ASN A 37 4.97 -1.83 5.90
CA ASN A 37 3.84 -2.23 5.06
C ASN A 37 2.84 -1.09 4.77
N SER A 38 2.99 0.08 5.40
CA SER A 38 2.19 1.27 5.12
C SER A 38 2.61 2.00 3.84
N SER A 39 3.68 1.55 3.18
CA SER A 39 4.15 2.18 1.95
C SER A 39 3.29 1.78 0.76
N LYS A 40 2.93 2.77 -0.07
CA LYS A 40 2.23 2.57 -1.36
C LYS A 40 2.96 1.56 -2.26
N THR A 41 4.29 1.56 -2.23
CA THR A 41 5.14 0.69 -3.06
C THR A 41 5.01 -0.81 -2.76
N ARG A 42 4.41 -1.21 -1.63
CA ARG A 42 4.25 -2.62 -1.24
C ARG A 42 2.86 -3.19 -1.49
N LEU A 43 1.98 -2.41 -2.07
CA LEU A 43 0.69 -2.87 -2.57
C LEU A 43 0.92 -3.45 -3.97
N HIS A 44 0.52 -4.70 -4.19
CA HIS A 44 0.41 -5.23 -5.54
C HIS A 44 -1.04 -5.14 -6.00
N ASN A 45 -1.20 -5.10 -7.32
CA ASN A 45 -2.48 -5.26 -7.95
C ASN A 45 -2.57 -6.72 -8.39
N SER A 46 -3.65 -7.39 -8.00
CA SER A 46 -3.93 -8.79 -8.33
C SER A 46 -5.38 -8.90 -8.72
N CYS A 47 -5.71 -9.84 -9.60
CA CYS A 47 -7.07 -10.09 -10.06
C CYS A 47 -8.05 -10.17 -8.88
N SER A 48 -9.14 -9.41 -8.93
CA SER A 48 -10.19 -9.37 -7.91
C SER A 48 -10.84 -10.74 -7.64
N LEU A 49 -11.08 -11.54 -8.67
CA LEU A 49 -11.78 -12.82 -8.62
C LEU A 49 -10.88 -13.98 -8.17
N THR A 50 -9.72 -14.15 -8.80
CA THR A 50 -8.82 -15.29 -8.53
C THR A 50 -7.67 -14.92 -7.58
N GLY A 51 -7.25 -13.66 -7.55
CA GLY A 51 -6.07 -13.22 -6.79
C GLY A 51 -4.75 -13.51 -7.49
N ARG A 52 -4.78 -13.91 -8.77
CA ARG A 52 -3.58 -14.08 -9.61
C ARG A 52 -2.89 -12.73 -9.80
N SER A 53 -1.58 -12.70 -9.57
CA SER A 53 -0.77 -11.48 -9.65
C SER A 53 -0.38 -11.09 -11.07
N LYS A 54 -0.12 -12.08 -11.94
CA LYS A 54 0.26 -11.86 -13.35
C LYS A 54 -1.00 -11.79 -14.23
N GLY A 55 -0.98 -10.93 -15.26
CA GLY A 55 -2.11 -10.73 -16.17
C GLY A 55 -3.20 -9.79 -15.64
N TYR A 56 -2.88 -8.93 -14.67
CA TYR A 56 -3.80 -7.89 -14.18
C TYR A 56 -3.90 -6.74 -15.19
N ILE A 57 -5.12 -6.36 -15.56
CA ILE A 57 -5.40 -5.21 -16.43
C ILE A 57 -6.10 -4.14 -15.59
N ARG A 58 -5.53 -2.93 -15.53
CA ARG A 58 -6.04 -1.83 -14.68
C ARG A 58 -7.49 -1.43 -14.96
N LEU A 59 -7.95 -1.60 -16.20
CA LEU A 59 -9.32 -1.28 -16.60
C LEU A 59 -10.36 -2.23 -15.99
N PHE A 60 -10.00 -3.50 -15.77
CA PHE A 60 -10.92 -4.57 -15.34
C PHE A 60 -10.73 -5.00 -13.87
N GLY A 61 -9.51 -4.89 -13.34
CA GLY A 61 -9.20 -5.08 -11.91
C GLY A 61 -8.80 -6.47 -11.46
#